data_AF-A0A6N1YGH3-F1
#
_entry.id   AF-A0A6N1YGH3-F1
#
_cell.length_a   1.000
_cell.length_b   1.000
_cell.length_c   1.000
_cell.angle_alpha   90.00
_cell.angle_beta   90.00
_cell.angle_gamma   90.00
#
_symmetry.space_group_name_H-M   'P 1'
#
loop_
_entity.id
_entity.type
_entity.pdbx_description
1 polymer ?
#
loop_
_entity_poly.entity_id
_entity_poly.type
_entity_poly.pdbx_seq_one_letter_code
_entity_poly.pdbx_strand_id
1 'polypeptide(L)'
;MLWDKKESRDLPRWGMIKLADLEQGTTRTLWMRPALKKKIQGAFAQRKQQLQHCFRSFGCEPLFMEQGYRAESVNQYFLQLAG
;
A
#
# COMPACT_ATOMS: atom_id res chain seq x y z
N MET A 1 -1.48 2.00 8.27
CA MET A 1 -0.44 1.93 7.24
C MET A 1 -0.85 2.77 6.04
N LEU A 2 0.08 3.58 5.52
CA LEU A 2 -0.13 4.36 4.31
C LEU A 2 -0.18 3.39 3.13
N TRP A 3 -1.33 3.25 2.48
CA TRP A 3 -1.55 2.29 1.40
C TRP A 3 -1.98 3.05 0.17
N ASP A 4 -1.07 3.76 -0.48
CA ASP A 4 -1.46 4.59 -1.62
C ASP A 4 -1.90 3.70 -2.80
N LYS A 5 -3.20 3.71 -3.12
CA LYS A 5 -3.74 2.92 -4.23
C LYS A 5 -3.30 3.44 -5.60
N LYS A 6 -2.77 4.67 -5.71
CA LYS A 6 -2.25 5.19 -6.99
C LYS A 6 -0.91 4.56 -7.35
N GLU A 7 -0.18 3.99 -6.39
CA GLU A 7 1.14 3.39 -6.62
C GLU A 7 1.09 2.10 -7.46
N SER A 8 -0.03 1.38 -7.50
CA SER A 8 -0.17 0.09 -8.21
C SER A 8 -1.24 0.05 -9.31
N ARG A 9 -2.24 0.94 -9.27
CA ARG A 9 -3.38 0.90 -10.20
C ARG A 9 -3.14 1.68 -11.48
N ASP A 10 -2.40 2.78 -11.42
CA ASP A 10 -2.14 3.69 -12.56
C ASP A 10 -0.77 3.45 -13.23
N LEU A 11 -0.24 2.22 -13.14
CA LEU A 11 1.01 1.89 -13.79
C LEU A 11 0.81 1.82 -15.32
N PRO A 12 1.59 2.58 -16.12
CA PRO A 12 1.50 2.54 -17.57
C PRO A 12 1.83 1.13 -18.10
N ARG A 13 1.37 0.76 -19.30
CA ARG A 13 1.72 -0.55 -19.88
C ARG A 13 3.21 -0.65 -20.22
N TRP A 14 3.81 0.46 -20.63
CA TRP A 14 5.22 0.61 -21.03
C TRP A 14 5.70 2.03 -20.71
N GLY A 15 7.01 2.18 -20.45
CA GLY A 15 7.65 3.48 -20.23
C GLY A 15 8.51 3.53 -18.97
N MET A 16 9.33 4.57 -18.84
CA MET A 16 10.07 4.83 -17.60
C MET A 16 9.13 5.39 -16.54
N ILE A 17 9.16 4.80 -15.34
CA ILE A 17 8.43 5.30 -14.19
C ILE A 17 9.37 5.49 -13.00
N LYS A 18 9.00 6.40 -12.10
CA LYS A 18 9.56 6.46 -10.75
C LYS A 18 8.55 5.82 -9.81
N LEU A 19 8.94 4.73 -9.16
CA LEU A 19 8.15 4.06 -8.13
C LEU A 19 8.70 4.51 -6.77
N ALA A 20 7.89 5.21 -5.99
CA ALA A 20 8.23 5.62 -4.64
C ALA A 20 7.78 4.52 -3.67
N ASP A 21 8.70 3.80 -3.04
CA ASP A 21 8.39 2.86 -1.96
C ASP A 21 8.23 3.65 -0.67
N LEU A 22 6.98 3.92 -0.31
CA LEU A 22 6.62 4.68 0.90
C LEU A 22 6.89 3.92 2.20
N GLU A 23 7.10 2.60 2.16
CA GLU A 23 7.50 1.83 3.35
C GLU A 23 9.00 1.96 3.64
N GLN A 24 9.82 2.05 2.59
CA GLN A 24 11.29 2.13 2.69
C GLN A 24 11.86 3.54 2.45
N GLY A 25 11.00 4.52 2.15
CA GLY A 25 11.41 5.89 1.80
C GLY A 25 12.28 5.98 0.53
N THR A 26 12.29 4.95 -0.31
CA THR A 26 13.20 4.84 -1.46
C THR A 26 12.46 5.03 -2.76
N THR A 27 12.99 5.86 -3.66
CA THR A 27 12.45 5.99 -5.03
C THR A 27 13.30 5.21 -6.02
N ARG A 28 12.68 4.36 -6.85
CA ARG A 28 13.35 3.55 -7.86
C ARG A 28 12.86 3.91 -9.26
N THR A 29 13.78 4.10 -10.19
CA THR A 29 13.46 4.28 -11.61
C THR A 29 13.37 2.91 -12.27
N LEU A 30 12.23 2.59 -12.88
CA LEU A 30 11.97 1.30 -13.51
C LEU A 30 11.52 1.48 -14.95
N TRP A 31 11.94 0.57 -15.83
CA TRP A 31 11.37 0.43 -17.15
C TRP A 31 10.15 -0.50 -17.09
N MET A 32 8.95 0.06 -17.28
CA MET A 32 7.70 -0.68 -17.15
C MET A 32 7.46 -1.61 -18.33
N ARG A 33 6.95 -2.80 -18.03
CA ARG A 33 6.52 -3.84 -18.99
C ARG A 33 5.26 -4.51 -18.45
N PRO A 34 4.39 -5.09 -19.30
CA PRO A 34 3.16 -5.74 -18.84
C PRO A 34 3.39 -6.85 -17.80
N ALA A 35 4.46 -7.64 -17.95
CA ALA A 35 4.84 -8.66 -16.97
C ALA A 35 5.25 -8.07 -15.63
N LEU A 36 6.00 -6.95 -15.64
CA LEU A 36 6.41 -6.24 -14.43
C LEU A 36 5.21 -5.61 -13.72
N LYS A 37 4.26 -5.03 -14.47
CA LYS A 37 3.00 -4.51 -13.91
C LYS A 37 2.23 -5.59 -13.14
N LYS A 38 2.05 -6.78 -13.74
CA LYS A 38 1.41 -7.92 -13.07
C LYS A 38 2.17 -8.36 -11.81
N LYS A 39 3.51 -8.41 -11.89
CA LYS A 39 4.36 -8.77 -10.75
C LYS A 39 4.21 -7.77 -9.60
N ILE A 40 4.23 -6.46 -9.89
CA ILE A 40 4.04 -5.41 -8.89
C ILE A 40 2.66 -5.55 -8.25
N GLN A 41 1.59 -5.67 -9.04
CA GLN A 41 0.23 -5.84 -8.53
C GLN A 41 0.08 -7.08 -7.63
N GLY A 42 0.68 -8.21 -8.03
CA GLY A 42 0.70 -9.43 -7.23
C GLY A 42 1.47 -9.26 -5.91
N ALA A 43 2.65 -8.63 -5.96
CA ALA A 43 3.44 -8.35 -4.76
C ALA A 43 2.69 -7.43 -3.78
N PHE A 44 2.00 -6.40 -4.27
CA PHE A 44 1.14 -5.54 -3.45
C PHE A 44 -0.01 -6.33 -2.80
N ALA A 45 -0.70 -7.19 -3.55
CA ALA A 45 -1.77 -8.01 -2.99
C ALA A 45 -1.27 -8.96 -1.90
N GLN A 46 -0.14 -9.64 -2.15
CA GLN A 46 0.49 -10.55 -1.18
C GLN A 46 0.95 -9.79 0.08
N ARG A 47 1.57 -8.62 -0.09
CA ARG A 47 2.00 -7.77 1.02
C ARG A 47 0.82 -7.33 1.88
N LYS A 48 -0.30 -6.95 1.25
CA LYS A 48 -1.53 -6.60 1.97
C LYS A 48 -2.02 -7.75 2.86
N GLN A 49 -2.02 -8.97 2.34
CA GLN A 49 -2.44 -10.15 3.10
C GLN A 49 -1.49 -10.46 4.26
N GLN A 50 -0.18 -10.33 4.04
CA GLN A 50 0.81 -10.50 5.11
C GLN A 50 0.60 -9.51 6.25
N LEU A 51 0.34 -8.23 5.92
CA LEU A 51 0.05 -7.21 6.90
C LEU A 51 -1.27 -7.50 7.64
N GLN A 52 -2.33 -7.87 6.92
CA GLN A 52 -3.59 -8.30 7.55
C GLN A 52 -3.38 -9.44 8.53
N HIS A 53 -2.65 -10.48 8.14
CA HIS A 53 -2.37 -11.61 9.01
C HIS A 53 -1.54 -11.19 10.24
N CYS A 54 -0.52 -10.36 10.04
CA CYS A 54 0.34 -9.88 11.12
C CYS A 54 -0.45 -9.07 12.15
N PHE A 55 -1.22 -8.06 11.72
CA PHE A 55 -2.04 -7.24 12.63
C PHE A 55 -3.11 -8.07 13.36
N ARG A 56 -3.77 -9.00 12.65
CA ARG A 56 -4.77 -9.90 13.26
C ARG A 56 -4.17 -10.81 14.33
N SER A 57 -2.93 -11.25 14.16
CA SER A 57 -2.23 -12.04 15.19
C SER A 57 -2.01 -11.25 16.49
N PHE A 58 -2.01 -9.92 16.42
CA PHE A 58 -1.96 -9.01 17.57
C PHE A 58 -3.35 -8.48 17.99
N GLY A 59 -4.44 -9.04 17.46
CA GLY A 59 -5.81 -8.69 17.84
C GLY A 59 -6.34 -7.36 17.30
N CYS A 60 -5.72 -6.80 16.26
CA CYS A 60 -6.19 -5.56 15.62
C CYS A 60 -6.38 -5.73 14.10
N GLU A 61 -7.32 -4.97 13.51
CA GLU A 61 -7.47 -4.90 12.06
C GLU A 61 -6.60 -3.76 11.50
N PRO A 62 -5.78 -3.99 10.46
CA PRO A 62 -4.94 -2.92 9.92
C PRO A 62 -5.78 -1.80 9.28
N LEU A 63 -5.54 -0.57 9.70
CA LEU A 63 -6.04 0.63 9.02
C LEU A 63 -5.25 0.87 7.72
N PHE A 64 -5.88 0.67 6.56
CA PHE A 64 -5.30 1.01 5.26
C PHE A 64 -5.79 2.38 4.78
N MET A 65 -4.87 3.33 4.59
CA MET A 65 -5.20 4.68 4.10
C MET A 65 -4.89 4.81 2.62
N GLU A 66 -5.93 4.97 1.80
CA GLU A 66 -5.81 4.88 0.34
C GLU A 66 -5.52 6.19 -0.38
N GLN A 67 -5.70 7.33 0.31
CA GLN A 67 -5.58 8.69 -0.26
C GLN A 67 -4.56 9.55 0.49
N GLY A 68 -3.48 8.93 0.96
CA GLY A 68 -2.48 9.60 1.79
C GLY A 68 -2.83 9.61 3.28
N TYR A 69 -1.96 10.21 4.09
CA TYR A 69 -2.15 10.31 5.53
C TYR A 69 -3.26 11.33 5.84
N ARG A 70 -4.27 10.89 6.59
CA ARG A 70 -5.32 11.76 7.14
C ARG A 70 -5.45 11.52 8.63
N ALA A 71 -5.19 12.56 9.43
CA ALA A 71 -5.28 12.49 10.88
C ALA A 71 -6.68 12.06 11.36
N GLU A 72 -7.73 12.50 10.66
CA GLU A 72 -9.12 12.12 10.95
C GLU A 72 -9.34 10.60 10.82
N SER A 73 -8.75 9.96 9.81
CA SER A 73 -8.87 8.51 9.60
C SER A 73 -8.16 7.71 10.70
N VAL A 74 -7.06 8.23 11.23
CA VAL A 74 -6.38 7.66 12.40
C VAL A 74 -7.27 7.79 13.64
N ASN A 75 -7.82 8.98 13.87
CA ASN A 75 -8.62 9.27 15.05
C ASN A 75 -9.91 8.42 15.07
N GLN A 76 -10.62 8.32 13.95
CA GLN A 76 -11.81 7.48 13.83
C GLN A 76 -11.53 6.01 14.11
N TYR A 77 -10.40 5.48 13.62
CA TYR A 77 -10.01 4.09 13.85
C TYR A 77 -9.76 3.80 15.34
N PHE A 78 -9.04 4.68 16.04
CA PHE A 78 -8.80 4.49 17.49
C PHE A 78 -10.08 4.70 18.32
N LEU A 79 -10.96 5.63 17.94
CA LEU A 79 -12.26 5.79 18.59
C LEU A 79 -13.14 4.54 18.44
N GLN A 80 -13.11 3.86 17.28
CA GLN A 80 -13.84 2.61 17.05
C GLN A 80 -13.27 1.41 17.83
N LEU A 81 -11.99 1.45 18.21
CA LEU A 81 -11.36 0.40 19.03
C LEU A 81 -11.55 0.61 20.53
N ALA A 82 -11.80 1.86 20.96
CA ALA A 82 -11.93 2.23 22.37
C ALA A 82 -13.37 2.13 22.90
N GLY A 83 -14.36 1.94 22.02
CA GLY A 83 -15.76 1.67 22.36
C GLY A 83 -16.06 0.18 22.32
#